data_AF-A0A5C0SN81-F1
#
_entry.id   AF-A0A5C0SN81-F1
#
_cell.length_a   1.000
_cell.length_b   1.000
_cell.length_c   1.000
_cell.angle_alpha   90.00
_cell.angle_beta   90.00
_cell.angle_gamma   90.00
#
_symmetry.space_group_name_H-M   'P 1'
#
loop_
_entity.id
_entity.type
_entity.pdbx_description
1 polymer ?
#
loop_
_entity_poly.entity_id
_entity_poly.type
_entity_poly.pdbx_seq_one_letter_code
_entity_poly.pdbx_strand_id
1 'polypeptide(L)'
;MSSERSKPSLVLVVIDLNVVVSSALGGPTAAPARIMQLLIEGRLVNFTSSQMLERLVAKLSSWRIQRYLANKSYGETGELLRYKPYAIMEAYRKKSVIIDPKVWVEASGDYEDNEVLSVACDAGVEYVITQDWNDLLSLRNPETKEVIIEDEDGNEVCRLKILTPREFLEELQEKGKI
;
A
#
# COMPACT_ATOMS: atom_id res chain seq x y z
N MET A 1 -35.26 9.10 -17.92
CA MET A 1 -34.39 9.60 -16.84
C MET A 1 -33.17 8.70 -16.80
N SER A 2 -32.12 9.09 -17.50
CA SER A 2 -30.86 8.35 -17.52
C SER A 2 -30.18 8.58 -16.18
N SER A 3 -29.92 7.52 -15.41
CA SER A 3 -29.12 7.66 -14.20
C SER A 3 -27.71 8.06 -14.62
N GLU A 4 -27.30 9.25 -14.20
CA GLU A 4 -25.88 9.60 -14.16
C GLU A 4 -25.22 8.58 -13.22
N ARG A 5 -24.62 7.54 -13.80
CA ARG A 5 -23.62 6.76 -13.07
C ARG A 5 -22.49 7.74 -12.80
N SER A 6 -22.44 8.26 -11.58
CA SER A 6 -21.29 9.00 -11.09
C SER A 6 -20.04 8.20 -11.46
N LYS A 7 -19.07 8.86 -12.12
CA LYS A 7 -17.77 8.22 -12.35
C LYS A 7 -17.30 7.71 -10.98
N PRO A 8 -16.86 6.45 -10.87
CA PRO A 8 -16.35 5.95 -9.60
C PRO A 8 -15.22 6.89 -9.17
N SER A 9 -15.38 7.51 -7.99
CA SER A 9 -14.36 8.38 -7.41
C SER A 9 -13.07 7.55 -7.28
N LEU A 10 -11.99 8.01 -7.90
CA LEU A 10 -10.67 7.41 -7.71
C LEU A 10 -10.32 7.44 -6.22
N VAL A 11 -9.81 6.32 -5.70
CA VAL A 11 -9.38 6.23 -4.29
C VAL A 11 -7.87 6.46 -4.25
N LEU A 12 -7.45 7.53 -3.59
CA LEU A 12 -6.06 7.89 -3.42
C LEU A 12 -5.49 7.15 -2.21
N VAL A 13 -4.37 6.47 -2.39
CA VAL A 13 -3.79 5.61 -1.37
C VAL A 13 -2.26 5.69 -1.36
N VAL A 14 -1.66 5.35 -0.22
CA VAL A 14 -0.29 4.84 -0.15
C VAL A 14 -0.36 3.38 0.30
N ILE A 15 0.19 2.49 -0.51
CA ILE A 15 0.30 1.07 -0.21
C ILE A 15 1.72 0.82 0.31
N ASP A 16 1.81 0.42 1.58
CA ASP A 16 3.04 0.01 2.23
C ASP A 16 3.67 -1.18 1.48
N LEU A 17 5.00 -1.18 1.40
CA LEU A 17 5.80 -2.24 0.79
C LEU A 17 5.53 -3.61 1.41
N ASN A 18 5.18 -3.70 2.70
CA ASN A 18 4.82 -4.99 3.31
C ASN A 18 3.59 -5.62 2.65
N VAL A 19 2.59 -4.83 2.23
CA VAL A 19 1.40 -5.28 1.50
C VAL A 19 1.81 -5.74 0.10
N VAL A 20 2.67 -5.00 -0.58
CA VAL A 20 3.15 -5.35 -1.93
C VAL A 20 3.92 -6.66 -1.91
N VAL A 21 4.84 -6.83 -0.96
CA VAL A 21 5.60 -8.07 -0.76
C VAL A 21 4.66 -9.22 -0.39
N SER A 22 3.72 -9.02 0.54
CA SER A 22 2.72 -10.03 0.90
C SER A 22 1.85 -10.46 -0.28
N SER A 23 1.49 -9.52 -1.17
CA SER A 23 0.78 -9.82 -2.42
C SER A 23 1.63 -10.69 -3.35
N ALA A 24 2.91 -10.36 -3.51
CA ALA A 24 3.85 -11.12 -4.33
C ALA A 24 4.02 -12.58 -3.86
N LEU A 25 4.03 -12.82 -2.54
CA LEU A 25 4.27 -14.15 -1.96
C LEU A 25 2.99 -14.94 -1.66
N GLY A 26 1.86 -14.25 -1.49
CA GLY A 26 0.59 -14.83 -1.07
C GLY A 26 -0.19 -15.53 -2.17
N GLY A 27 -1.37 -16.07 -1.82
CA GLY A 27 -2.33 -16.59 -2.79
C GLY A 27 -3.15 -15.46 -3.46
N PRO A 28 -3.79 -15.72 -4.61
CA PRO A 28 -4.56 -14.70 -5.34
C PRO A 28 -5.81 -14.21 -4.59
N THR A 29 -6.32 -14.98 -3.63
CA THR A 29 -7.48 -14.62 -2.79
C THR A 29 -7.11 -13.87 -1.51
N ALA A 30 -5.82 -13.70 -1.23
CA ALA A 30 -5.37 -12.98 -0.04
C ALA A 30 -5.69 -11.48 -0.17
N ALA A 31 -6.05 -10.82 0.93
CA ALA A 31 -6.39 -9.40 0.93
C ALA A 31 -5.31 -8.50 0.26
N PRO A 32 -4.00 -8.66 0.53
CA PRO A 32 -2.96 -7.92 -0.20
C PRO A 32 -2.99 -8.11 -1.73
N ALA A 33 -3.30 -9.32 -2.20
CA ALA A 33 -3.41 -9.59 -3.63
C ALA A 33 -4.61 -8.85 -4.25
N ARG A 34 -5.72 -8.76 -3.51
CA ARG A 34 -6.88 -7.98 -3.93
C ARG A 34 -6.59 -6.48 -3.99
N ILE A 35 -5.79 -5.92 -3.06
CA ILE A 35 -5.32 -4.53 -3.14
C ILE A 35 -4.54 -4.29 -4.44
N MET A 36 -3.56 -5.15 -4.74
CA MET A 36 -2.78 -5.03 -5.98
C MET A 36 -3.65 -5.19 -7.23
N GLN A 37 -4.68 -6.05 -7.19
CA GLN A 37 -5.63 -6.17 -8.28
C GLN A 37 -6.39 -4.86 -8.53
N LEU A 38 -6.90 -4.20 -7.47
CA LEU A 38 -7.60 -2.92 -7.59
C LEU A 38 -6.67 -1.82 -8.16
N LEU A 39 -5.38 -1.83 -7.79
CA LEU A 39 -4.37 -0.94 -8.38
C LEU A 39 -4.17 -1.22 -9.88
N ILE A 40 -4.03 -2.48 -10.27
CA ILE A 40 -3.83 -2.88 -11.68
C ILE A 40 -5.05 -2.48 -12.53
N GLU A 41 -6.25 -2.68 -12.00
CA GLU A 41 -7.54 -2.31 -12.59
C GLU A 41 -7.76 -0.79 -12.67
N GLY A 42 -6.89 0.02 -12.05
CA GLY A 42 -7.00 1.48 -12.04
C GLY A 42 -8.11 2.00 -11.13
N ARG A 43 -8.57 1.19 -10.17
CA ARG A 43 -9.54 1.61 -9.14
C ARG A 43 -8.88 2.36 -7.98
N LEU A 44 -7.57 2.15 -7.80
CA LEU A 44 -6.72 2.88 -6.86
C LEU A 44 -5.70 3.73 -7.61
N VAL A 45 -5.41 4.91 -7.07
CA VAL A 45 -4.24 5.72 -7.44
C VAL A 45 -3.27 5.63 -6.27
N ASN A 46 -2.21 4.84 -6.45
CA ASN A 46 -1.19 4.70 -5.43
C ASN A 46 -0.11 5.78 -5.57
N PHE A 47 0.35 6.35 -4.47
CA PHE A 47 1.52 7.21 -4.40
C PHE A 47 2.69 6.47 -3.76
N THR A 48 3.91 6.78 -4.20
CA THR A 48 5.15 6.18 -3.69
C THR A 48 6.33 7.12 -3.92
N SER A 49 7.45 6.89 -3.24
CA SER A 49 8.72 7.57 -3.51
C SER A 49 9.66 6.71 -4.35
N SER A 50 10.71 7.32 -4.91
CA SER A 50 11.77 6.59 -5.60
C SER A 50 12.49 5.62 -4.66
N GLN A 51 12.73 6.02 -3.41
CA GLN A 51 13.44 5.23 -2.41
C GLN A 51 12.58 4.05 -1.92
N MET A 52 11.25 4.22 -1.80
CA MET A 52 10.33 3.11 -1.56
C MET A 52 10.42 2.06 -2.67
N LEU A 53 10.49 2.48 -3.94
CA LEU A 53 10.64 1.58 -5.08
C LEU A 53 11.98 0.83 -5.06
N GLU A 54 13.08 1.52 -4.75
CA GLU A 54 14.40 0.89 -4.60
C GLU A 54 14.40 -0.16 -3.49
N ARG A 55 13.79 0.15 -2.34
CA ARG A 55 13.62 -0.82 -1.24
C ARG A 55 12.74 -1.99 -1.65
N LEU A 56 11.67 -1.77 -2.40
CA LEU A 56 10.84 -2.87 -2.91
C LEU A 56 11.65 -3.83 -3.78
N VAL A 57 12.45 -3.29 -4.70
CA VAL A 57 13.36 -4.07 -5.56
C VAL A 57 14.33 -4.88 -4.70
N ALA A 58 14.96 -4.25 -3.70
CA ALA A 58 15.89 -4.93 -2.80
C ALA A 58 15.21 -6.03 -1.97
N LYS A 59 14.03 -5.76 -1.40
CA LYS A 59 13.25 -6.72 -0.60
C LYS A 59 12.86 -7.95 -1.43
N LEU A 60 12.32 -7.75 -2.63
CA LEU A 60 11.90 -8.84 -3.52
C LEU A 60 13.07 -9.62 -4.12
N SER A 61 14.22 -8.97 -4.31
CA SER A 61 15.45 -9.61 -4.81
C SER A 61 16.26 -10.29 -3.71
N SER A 62 15.88 -10.12 -2.44
CA SER A 62 16.63 -10.67 -1.31
C SER A 62 16.70 -12.19 -1.35
N TRP A 63 17.84 -12.74 -0.91
CA TRP A 63 18.05 -14.19 -0.78
C TRP A 63 16.91 -14.89 -0.03
N ARG A 64 16.39 -14.27 1.03
CA ARG A 64 15.30 -14.83 1.84
C ARG A 64 14.04 -15.05 0.99
N ILE A 65 13.65 -14.07 0.18
CA ILE A 65 12.50 -14.16 -0.72
C ILE A 65 12.76 -15.16 -1.85
N GLN A 66 13.92 -15.08 -2.49
CA GLN A 66 14.27 -15.97 -3.60
C GLN A 66 14.30 -17.45 -3.16
N ARG A 67 14.84 -17.73 -1.97
CA ARG A 67 14.81 -19.07 -1.37
C ARG A 67 13.39 -19.53 -1.04
N TYR A 68 12.55 -18.65 -0.48
CA TYR A 68 11.15 -18.98 -0.20
C TYR A 68 10.41 -19.40 -1.47
N LEU A 69 10.59 -18.64 -2.56
CA LEU A 69 9.97 -18.92 -3.84
C LEU A 69 10.50 -20.23 -4.44
N ALA A 70 11.82 -20.44 -4.43
CA ALA A 70 12.43 -21.67 -4.93
C ALA A 70 11.85 -22.92 -4.26
N ASN A 71 11.64 -22.88 -2.93
CA ASN A 71 11.07 -23.98 -2.17
C ASN A 71 9.59 -24.24 -2.48
N LYS A 72 8.84 -23.22 -2.88
CA LYS A 72 7.43 -23.36 -3.31
C LYS A 72 7.26 -23.75 -4.78
N SER A 73 8.34 -23.71 -5.57
CA SER A 73 8.28 -23.85 -7.02
C SER A 73 8.41 -25.30 -7.53
N TYR A 74 8.01 -26.31 -6.75
CA TYR A 74 8.04 -27.71 -7.21
C TYR A 74 6.82 -28.03 -8.09
N GLY A 75 7.04 -28.37 -9.36
CA GLY A 75 6.01 -28.71 -10.36
C GLY A 75 5.86 -27.68 -11.49
N GLU A 76 5.08 -28.00 -12.54
CA GLU A 76 4.90 -27.15 -13.74
C GLU A 76 4.34 -25.74 -13.44
N THR A 77 3.51 -25.61 -12.40
CA THR A 77 3.01 -24.32 -11.91
C THR A 77 4.01 -23.54 -11.06
N GLY A 78 5.11 -24.17 -10.65
CA GLY A 78 6.14 -23.59 -9.80
C GLY A 78 7.00 -22.53 -10.50
N GLU A 79 7.26 -22.69 -11.80
CA GLU A 79 8.06 -21.70 -12.55
C GLU A 79 7.36 -20.35 -12.64
N LEU A 80 6.03 -20.33 -12.87
CA LEU A 80 5.23 -19.10 -12.91
C LEU A 80 5.27 -18.34 -11.57
N LEU A 81 5.36 -19.07 -10.44
CA LEU A 81 5.47 -18.45 -9.11
C LEU A 81 6.79 -17.69 -8.93
N ARG A 82 7.86 -18.05 -9.63
CA ARG A 82 9.14 -17.30 -9.59
C ARG A 82 9.03 -15.92 -10.23
N TYR A 83 8.17 -15.78 -11.25
CA TYR A 83 8.00 -14.51 -11.96
C TYR A 83 6.97 -13.59 -11.32
N LYS A 84 6.09 -14.12 -10.47
CA LYS A 84 5.05 -13.36 -9.78
C LYS A 84 5.57 -12.10 -9.05
N PRO A 85 6.66 -12.16 -8.25
CA PRO A 85 7.19 -10.96 -7.60
C PRO A 85 7.59 -9.87 -8.58
N TYR A 86 8.24 -10.23 -9.69
CA TYR A 86 8.62 -9.28 -10.74
C TYR A 86 7.39 -8.66 -11.40
N ALA A 87 6.36 -9.46 -11.67
CA ALA A 87 5.10 -8.95 -12.22
C ALA A 87 4.39 -7.96 -11.26
N ILE A 88 4.35 -8.28 -9.96
CA ILE A 88 3.78 -7.40 -8.93
C ILE A 88 4.60 -6.12 -8.77
N MET A 89 5.93 -6.21 -8.76
CA MET A 89 6.84 -5.06 -8.71
C MET A 89 6.65 -4.14 -9.92
N GLU A 90 6.63 -4.71 -11.14
CA GLU A 90 6.41 -3.94 -12.37
C GLU A 90 5.03 -3.30 -12.41
N ALA A 91 4.00 -4.00 -11.94
CA ALA A 91 2.66 -3.45 -11.80
C ALA A 91 2.65 -2.29 -10.81
N TYR A 92 3.23 -2.46 -9.62
CA TYR A 92 3.34 -1.40 -8.62
C TYR A 92 4.07 -0.18 -9.19
N ARG A 93 5.24 -0.36 -9.80
CA ARG A 93 6.02 0.73 -10.40
C ARG A 93 5.24 1.48 -11.49
N LYS A 94 4.60 0.75 -12.41
CA LYS A 94 3.89 1.36 -13.55
C LYS A 94 2.55 2.00 -13.19
N LYS A 95 1.92 1.56 -12.10
CA LYS A 95 0.59 2.01 -11.68
C LYS A 95 0.62 3.02 -10.53
N SER A 96 1.80 3.29 -9.97
CA SER A 96 1.97 4.29 -8.92
C SER A 96 2.41 5.63 -9.49
N VAL A 97 1.97 6.70 -8.85
CA VAL A 97 2.51 8.05 -9.03
C VAL A 97 3.74 8.17 -8.13
N ILE A 98 4.89 8.47 -8.73
CA ILE A 98 6.15 8.65 -8.01
C ILE A 98 6.26 10.13 -7.63
N ILE A 99 6.44 10.40 -6.34
CA ILE A 99 6.61 11.75 -5.80
C ILE A 99 7.88 11.83 -4.95
N ASP A 100 8.33 13.06 -4.70
CA ASP A 100 9.37 13.38 -3.74
C ASP A 100 8.72 14.25 -2.66
N PRO A 101 8.41 13.71 -1.46
CA PRO A 101 7.63 14.43 -0.46
C PRO A 101 8.40 15.66 0.01
N LYS A 102 7.74 16.82 0.01
CA LYS A 102 8.40 18.10 0.37
C LYS A 102 8.59 18.27 1.87
N VAL A 103 7.78 17.56 2.65
CA VAL A 103 7.78 17.59 4.11
C VAL A 103 8.04 16.18 4.60
N TRP A 104 8.99 16.06 5.53
CA TRP A 104 9.26 14.81 6.21
C TRP A 104 8.41 14.71 7.48
N VAL A 105 7.68 13.61 7.62
CA VAL A 105 6.88 13.28 8.80
C VAL A 105 7.70 12.37 9.70
N GLU A 106 7.90 12.77 10.96
CA GLU A 106 8.61 12.00 11.99
C GLU A 106 7.64 11.58 13.10
N ALA A 107 6.75 10.64 12.77
CA ALA A 107 5.69 10.16 13.67
C ALA A 107 5.92 8.71 14.14
N SER A 108 6.88 8.02 13.55
CA SER A 108 7.26 6.63 13.82
C SER A 108 8.74 6.55 14.20
N GLY A 109 9.10 5.53 14.98
CA GLY A 109 10.51 5.20 15.26
C GLY A 109 11.22 4.52 14.08
N ASP A 110 10.47 4.03 13.09
CA ASP A 110 10.98 3.42 11.87
C ASP A 110 11.05 4.46 10.72
N TYR A 111 12.22 4.53 10.08
CA TYR A 111 12.45 5.45 8.98
C TYR A 111 11.58 5.16 7.75
N GLU A 112 11.34 3.88 7.43
CA GLU A 112 10.51 3.49 6.28
C GLU A 112 9.04 3.87 6.50
N ASP A 113 8.57 3.80 7.74
CA ASP A 113 7.21 4.20 8.11
C ASP A 113 7.02 5.72 8.05
N ASN A 114 8.02 6.47 8.52
CA ASN A 114 8.06 7.93 8.34
C ASN A 114 8.02 8.34 6.87
N GLU A 115 8.69 7.60 5.99
CA GLU A 115 8.62 7.84 4.55
C GLU A 115 7.21 7.58 3.99
N VAL A 116 6.57 6.48 4.39
CA VAL A 116 5.18 6.15 4.00
C VAL A 116 4.24 7.30 4.38
N LEU A 117 4.37 7.82 5.61
CA LEU A 117 3.56 8.94 6.09
C LEU A 117 3.88 10.24 5.36
N SER A 118 5.15 10.50 5.06
CA SER A 118 5.58 11.69 4.31
C SER A 118 4.96 11.72 2.92
N VAL A 119 5.00 10.59 2.20
CA VAL A 119 4.35 10.44 0.89
C VAL A 119 2.84 10.61 1.03
N ALA A 120 2.22 10.02 2.05
CA ALA A 120 0.78 10.09 2.24
C ALA A 120 0.29 11.52 2.48
N CYS A 121 0.98 12.27 3.33
CA CYS A 121 0.61 13.64 3.65
C CYS A 121 0.88 14.61 2.49
N ASP A 122 2.02 14.50 1.79
CA ASP A 122 2.32 15.36 0.62
C ASP A 122 1.34 15.11 -0.55
N ALA A 123 0.96 13.85 -0.77
CA ALA A 123 -0.01 13.47 -1.80
C ALA A 123 -1.48 13.75 -1.40
N GLY A 124 -1.76 14.05 -0.14
CA GLY A 124 -3.11 14.26 0.37
C GLY A 124 -4.00 13.02 0.23
N VAL A 125 -3.46 11.83 0.48
CA VAL A 125 -4.22 10.57 0.34
C VAL A 125 -5.22 10.39 1.47
N GLU A 126 -6.32 9.69 1.19
CA GLU A 126 -7.32 9.33 2.19
C GLU A 126 -6.86 8.13 3.05
N TYR A 127 -6.02 7.25 2.48
CA TYR A 127 -5.69 5.96 3.07
C TYR A 127 -4.20 5.60 2.97
N VAL A 128 -3.66 5.07 4.05
CA VAL A 128 -2.46 4.24 4.07
C VAL A 128 -2.90 2.79 4.31
N ILE A 129 -2.42 1.88 3.47
CA ILE A 129 -2.73 0.45 3.57
C ILE A 129 -1.46 -0.30 4.00
N THR A 130 -1.48 -0.92 5.18
CA THR A 130 -0.30 -1.55 5.80
C THR A 130 -0.66 -2.83 6.55
N GLN A 131 0.33 -3.67 6.86
CA GLN A 131 0.22 -4.77 7.81
C GLN A 131 1.09 -4.58 9.06
N ASP A 132 1.65 -3.39 9.27
CA ASP A 132 2.53 -3.11 10.41
C ASP A 132 1.73 -2.82 11.67
N TRP A 133 1.55 -3.85 12.51
CA TRP A 133 0.79 -3.77 13.76
C TRP A 133 1.52 -3.02 14.88
N ASN A 134 2.84 -3.01 14.84
CA ASN A 134 3.63 -2.52 15.97
C ASN A 134 3.99 -1.05 15.82
N ASP A 135 3.88 -0.51 14.62
CA ASP A 135 4.28 0.86 14.32
C ASP A 135 3.15 1.62 13.64
N LEU A 136 3.02 1.63 12.30
CA LEU A 136 1.96 2.40 11.61
C LEU A 136 0.53 2.16 12.13
N LEU A 137 0.09 0.92 12.33
CA LEU A 137 -1.27 0.65 12.84
C LEU A 137 -1.43 1.02 14.32
N SER A 138 -0.35 1.23 15.05
CA SER A 138 -0.39 1.66 16.46
C SER A 138 -0.64 3.17 16.59
N LEU A 139 -0.33 3.96 15.54
CA LEU A 139 -0.51 5.40 15.51
C LEU A 139 -2.00 5.81 15.45
N ARG A 140 -2.85 4.95 14.89
CA ARG A 140 -4.26 5.28 14.61
C ARG A 140 -5.14 5.20 15.85
N ASN A 141 -6.18 6.02 15.85
CA ASN A 141 -7.29 5.85 16.78
C ASN A 141 -7.94 4.46 16.57
N PRO A 142 -8.14 3.66 17.63
CA PRO A 142 -8.62 2.28 17.49
C PRO A 142 -10.06 2.17 17.01
N GLU A 143 -10.88 3.20 17.19
CA GLU A 143 -12.29 3.23 16.78
C GLU A 143 -12.43 3.79 15.36
N THR A 144 -11.88 4.98 15.10
CA THR A 144 -12.06 5.67 13.81
C THR A 144 -11.06 5.22 12.74
N LYS A 145 -9.95 4.60 13.16
CA LYS A 145 -8.79 4.23 12.34
C LYS A 145 -8.05 5.41 11.72
N GLU A 146 -8.34 6.62 12.18
CA GLU A 146 -7.71 7.86 11.72
C GLU A 146 -6.41 8.15 12.47
N VAL A 147 -5.48 8.79 11.78
CA VAL A 147 -4.29 9.45 12.31
C VAL A 147 -4.36 10.92 11.95
N ILE A 148 -4.01 11.78 12.89
CA ILE A 148 -3.80 13.21 12.68
C ILE A 148 -2.30 13.45 12.87
N ILE A 149 -1.65 13.99 11.85
CA ILE A 149 -0.26 14.42 11.89
C ILE A 149 -0.26 15.93 12.13
N GLU A 150 0.42 16.36 13.18
CA GLU A 150 0.54 17.76 13.60
C GLU A 150 1.97 18.25 13.40
N ASP A 151 2.12 19.57 13.21
CA ASP A 151 3.44 20.22 13.24
C ASP A 151 3.90 20.50 14.68
N GLU A 152 5.09 21.11 14.83
CA GLU A 152 5.67 21.46 16.14
C GLU A 152 4.81 22.44 16.95
N ASP A 153 3.96 23.22 16.28
CA ASP A 153 3.04 24.19 16.88
C ASP A 153 1.66 23.56 17.21
N GLY A 154 1.47 22.28 16.90
CA GLY A 154 0.22 21.54 17.12
C GLY A 154 -0.85 21.80 16.06
N ASN A 155 -0.50 22.34 14.89
CA ASN A 155 -1.45 22.51 13.79
C ASN A 155 -1.57 21.21 12.98
N GLU A 156 -2.80 20.83 12.63
CA GLU A 156 -3.05 19.68 11.75
C GLU A 156 -2.44 19.91 10.36
N VAL A 157 -1.44 19.10 10.02
CA VAL A 157 -0.79 19.06 8.70
C VAL A 157 -1.55 18.12 7.77
N CYS A 158 -2.02 17.00 8.31
CA CYS A 158 -2.50 15.88 7.53
C CYS A 158 -3.38 14.96 8.36
N ARG A 159 -4.47 14.49 7.77
CA ARG A 159 -5.38 13.50 8.36
C ARG A 159 -5.67 12.40 7.36
N LEU A 160 -5.48 11.17 7.78
CA LEU A 160 -5.64 9.99 6.94
C LEU A 160 -6.12 8.80 7.77
N LYS A 161 -6.61 7.76 7.10
CA LYS A 161 -6.87 6.46 7.74
C LYS A 161 -5.73 5.50 7.47
N ILE A 162 -5.28 4.81 8.51
CA ILE A 162 -4.33 3.69 8.36
C ILE A 162 -5.12 2.40 8.53
N LEU A 163 -5.20 1.59 7.48
CA LEU A 163 -6.02 0.38 7.44
C LEU A 163 -5.20 -0.85 7.06
N THR A 164 -5.58 -1.99 7.62
CA THR A 164 -5.15 -3.28 7.08
C THR A 164 -5.79 -3.51 5.71
N PRO A 165 -5.22 -4.39 4.86
CA PRO A 165 -5.85 -4.75 3.59
C PRO A 165 -7.29 -5.25 3.71
N ARG A 166 -7.67 -5.88 4.84
CA ARG A 166 -9.05 -6.34 5.06
C ARG A 166 -9.98 -5.18 5.41
N GLU A 167 -9.60 -4.38 6.40
CA GLU A 167 -10.38 -3.21 6.81
C GLU A 167 -10.61 -2.25 5.63
N PHE A 168 -9.59 -2.04 4.78
CA PHE A 168 -9.74 -1.22 3.59
C PHE A 168 -10.75 -1.78 2.58
N LEU A 169 -10.72 -3.08 2.32
CA LEU A 169 -11.66 -3.72 1.39
C LEU A 169 -13.10 -3.68 1.92
N GLU A 170 -13.28 -3.90 3.23
CA GLU A 170 -14.58 -3.76 3.90
C GLU A 170 -15.11 -2.33 3.77
N GLU A 171 -14.27 -1.32 4.02
CA GLU A 171 -14.67 0.08 3.89
C GLU A 171 -15.03 0.46 2.45
N LEU A 172 -14.30 -0.04 1.45
CA LEU A 172 -14.66 0.18 0.05
C LEU A 172 -15.98 -0.48 -0.34
N GLN A 173 -16.28 -1.66 0.22
CA GLN A 173 -17.54 -2.37 -0.02
C GLN A 173 -18.72 -1.62 0.61
N GLU A 174 -18.58 -1.17 1.85
CA GLU A 174 -19.60 -0.36 2.55
C GLU A 174 -19.90 0.95 1.83
N LYS A 175 -18.86 1.58 1.25
CA LYS A 175 -19.00 2.81 0.45
C LYS A 175 -19.48 2.56 -0.98
N GLY A 176 -19.77 1.31 -1.37
CA GLY A 176 -20.19 0.96 -2.74
C GLY A 176 -19.13 1.25 -3.81
N LYS A 177 -17.85 1.34 -3.42
CA LYS A 177 -16.73 1.64 -4.30
C LYS A 177 -16.14 0.39 -4.96
N ILE A 178 -16.41 -0.82 -4.45
CA ILE A 178 -16.00 -2.10 -5.05
C ILE A 178 -17.10 -3.14 -5.18
#